data_AF-A0A3B5Y1Q3-F1
#
_entry.id   AF-A0A3B5Y1Q3-F1
#
_cell.length_a   1.000
_cell.length_b   1.000
_cell.length_c   1.000
_cell.angle_alpha   90.00
_cell.angle_beta   90.00
_cell.angle_gamma   90.00
#
_symmetry.space_group_name_H-M   'P 1'
#
loop_
_entity.id
_entity.type
_entity.pdbx_description
1 polymer ?
#
loop_
_entity_poly.entity_id
_entity_poly.type
_entity_poly.pdbx_seq_one_letter_code
_entity_poly.pdbx_strand_id
1 'polypeptide(L)'
;MSLPVHTTGVVGRAETKRGGGEETLSGCFFGVARMRQLSSLLQGLARSMALGKERKEEEQGTVLRTSGTLRGEGSGTLAAVWSRRGEKGTNQDCSVVWEGFGCQEDTIFCGIFDGHGQWGHYVSKAVRDSLPPSLVRRWQEAVTLASLINGEKKLCHSQFDLWKQSYLAAAAAVDEELRRSRRLDAVNSGSTALSIIKKGDTMVIANVGDSRAVLGTTSDDGSIAAVQLTVDFKPNLPQEKARIVQCKGRVYCDEDEPGVHRVWLPDREAPGLAMSRAFGDYCVKDYGVISAPEVTQRRITARDQFVILATDGVWDVVSNEEAVQIVAATPEREKAAKRLVQWAVRAWRRKRRGYAVDDCSAICLFFHHSPPS
;
A
#
# COMPACT_ATOMS: atom_id res chain seq x y z
N MET A 1 66.22 5.17 42.60
CA MET A 1 64.82 5.10 42.13
C MET A 1 64.86 4.33 40.80
N SER A 2 64.84 2.99 40.81
CA SER A 2 63.67 2.09 40.97
C SER A 2 62.79 2.18 39.71
N LEU A 3 62.57 1.17 38.85
CA LEU A 3 62.66 -0.30 38.87
C LEU A 3 62.70 -0.84 37.39
N PRO A 4 62.93 -2.15 37.14
CA PRO A 4 63.77 -2.59 36.02
C PRO A 4 63.06 -3.35 34.88
N VAL A 5 63.80 -3.43 33.78
CA VAL A 5 63.67 -4.35 32.65
C VAL A 5 64.33 -5.68 33.02
N HIS A 6 63.68 -6.82 32.73
CA HIS A 6 64.41 -8.04 32.39
C HIS A 6 63.56 -9.06 31.63
N THR A 7 64.14 -9.51 30.52
CA THR A 7 63.70 -10.59 29.66
C THR A 7 64.39 -11.91 30.04
N THR A 8 63.67 -12.99 29.68
CA THR A 8 64.13 -14.33 29.27
C THR A 8 64.71 -15.30 30.31
N GLY A 9 63.94 -16.37 30.51
CA GLY A 9 64.36 -17.72 30.11
C GLY A 9 64.55 -18.72 31.23
N VAL A 10 63.61 -19.67 31.42
CA VAL A 10 63.91 -20.99 31.99
C VAL A 10 62.97 -22.06 31.40
N VAL A 11 63.61 -23.17 31.02
CA VAL A 11 63.08 -24.46 30.55
C VAL A 11 62.44 -25.25 31.70
N GLY A 12 61.33 -25.98 31.47
CA GLY A 12 60.74 -26.84 32.49
C GLY A 12 59.75 -27.88 31.97
N ARG A 13 60.28 -29.08 31.72
CA ARG A 13 59.68 -30.44 31.71
C ARG A 13 58.15 -30.62 31.70
N ALA A 14 57.72 -31.40 30.71
CA ALA A 14 56.45 -32.10 30.67
C ALA A 14 56.43 -33.33 31.59
N GLU A 15 55.33 -33.51 32.31
CA GLU A 15 54.71 -34.83 32.55
C GLU A 15 53.23 -34.67 32.95
N THR A 16 52.43 -35.55 32.38
CA THR A 16 50.96 -35.57 32.30
C THR A 16 50.23 -35.90 33.60
N LYS A 17 49.07 -35.25 33.84
CA LYS A 17 47.91 -35.86 34.51
C LYS A 17 46.59 -35.28 33.98
N ARG A 18 45.63 -36.19 33.72
CA ARG A 18 44.27 -35.94 33.22
C ARG A 18 43.45 -35.12 34.22
N GLY A 19 42.60 -34.22 33.71
CA GLY A 19 41.50 -33.59 34.41
C GLY A 19 40.54 -32.97 33.39
N GLY A 20 39.28 -33.38 33.39
CA GLY A 20 38.25 -32.91 32.46
C GLY A 20 37.80 -31.47 32.74
N GLY A 21 37.22 -30.84 31.72
CA GLY A 21 36.54 -29.55 31.79
C GLY A 21 35.79 -29.30 30.49
N GLU A 22 34.49 -29.08 30.62
CA GLU A 22 33.49 -28.89 29.55
C GLU A 22 33.83 -27.72 28.60
N GLU A 23 33.86 -27.99 27.30
CA GLU A 23 33.69 -26.94 26.28
C GLU A 23 32.19 -26.74 26.01
N THR A 24 31.72 -25.55 26.38
CA THR A 24 30.33 -25.11 26.21
C THR A 24 29.95 -24.97 24.72
N LEU A 25 28.91 -25.73 24.35
CA LEU A 25 28.10 -25.64 23.13
C LEU A 25 27.38 -24.28 23.00
N SER A 26 28.09 -23.17 22.77
CA SER A 26 27.46 -21.86 22.51
C SER A 26 27.41 -21.51 21.01
N GLY A 27 28.32 -22.06 20.19
CA GLY A 27 28.40 -21.76 18.76
C GLY A 27 27.37 -22.46 17.86
N CYS A 28 26.93 -23.67 18.21
CA CYS A 28 26.02 -24.46 17.36
C CYS A 28 24.56 -24.00 17.43
N PHE A 29 24.09 -23.46 18.57
CA PHE A 29 22.69 -23.07 18.72
C PHE A 29 22.31 -21.83 17.90
N PHE A 30 23.24 -20.89 17.71
CA PHE A 30 23.03 -19.72 16.84
C PHE A 30 22.94 -20.09 15.35
N GLY A 31 23.68 -21.11 14.91
CA GLY A 31 23.64 -21.60 13.53
C GLY A 31 22.31 -22.27 13.18
N VAL A 32 21.76 -23.07 14.10
CA VAL A 32 20.50 -23.82 13.87
C VAL A 32 19.28 -22.89 13.85
N ALA A 33 19.22 -21.87 14.70
CA ALA A 33 18.12 -20.89 14.68
C ALA A 33 18.10 -20.09 13.37
N ARG A 34 19.26 -19.59 12.94
CA ARG A 34 19.42 -18.88 11.66
C ARG A 34 19.05 -19.76 10.47
N MET A 35 19.43 -21.04 10.50
CA MET A 35 19.10 -22.01 9.45
C MET A 35 17.62 -22.40 9.44
N ARG A 36 16.94 -22.47 10.59
CA ARG A 36 15.48 -22.68 10.68
C ARG A 36 14.66 -21.49 10.17
N GLN A 37 15.14 -20.26 10.40
CA GLN A 37 14.46 -19.05 9.95
C GLN A 37 14.73 -18.75 8.46
N LEU A 38 15.93 -19.05 7.96
CA LEU A 38 16.20 -19.08 6.52
C LEU A 38 15.37 -20.17 5.84
N SER A 39 15.21 -21.33 6.46
CA SER A 39 14.33 -22.40 5.99
C SER A 39 12.87 -21.94 5.89
N SER A 40 12.33 -21.25 6.91
CA SER A 40 10.95 -20.73 6.86
C SER A 40 10.77 -19.61 5.83
N LEU A 41 11.75 -18.71 5.69
CA LEU A 41 11.77 -17.65 4.66
C LEU A 41 11.85 -18.25 3.24
N LEU A 42 12.71 -19.24 3.02
CA LEU A 42 12.85 -19.95 1.74
C LEU A 42 11.60 -20.78 1.43
N GLN A 43 10.96 -21.39 2.43
CA GLN A 43 9.66 -22.03 2.28
C GLN A 43 8.55 -21.03 1.95
N GLY A 44 8.58 -19.82 2.54
CA GLY A 44 7.67 -18.73 2.22
C GLY A 44 7.85 -18.22 0.78
N LEU A 45 9.09 -18.03 0.34
CA LEU A 45 9.45 -17.71 -1.05
C LEU A 45 9.02 -18.82 -2.01
N ALA A 46 9.26 -20.09 -1.68
CA ALA A 46 8.87 -21.23 -2.50
C ALA A 46 7.34 -21.34 -2.62
N ARG A 47 6.58 -21.12 -1.53
CA ARG A 47 5.11 -21.05 -1.54
C ARG A 47 4.59 -19.86 -2.36
N SER A 48 5.23 -18.69 -2.25
CA SER A 48 4.89 -17.51 -3.05
C SER A 48 5.15 -17.72 -4.55
N MET A 49 6.27 -18.36 -4.92
CA MET A 49 6.56 -18.72 -6.30
C MET A 49 5.62 -19.82 -6.84
N ALA A 50 5.17 -20.76 -5.99
CA ALA A 50 4.17 -21.77 -6.35
C ALA A 50 2.79 -21.15 -6.61
N LEU A 51 2.37 -20.19 -5.78
CA LEU A 51 1.14 -19.39 -5.98
C LEU A 51 1.16 -18.58 -7.29
N GLY A 52 2.34 -18.19 -7.78
CA GLY A 52 2.50 -17.55 -9.09
C GLY A 52 2.40 -18.50 -10.30
N LYS A 53 2.46 -19.82 -10.07
CA LYS A 53 2.45 -20.86 -11.12
C LYS A 53 1.16 -21.68 -11.16
N GLU A 54 0.41 -21.76 -10.06
CA GLU A 54 -0.83 -22.53 -9.98
C GLU A 54 -2.06 -21.62 -9.90
N ARG A 55 -2.65 -21.32 -11.07
CA ARG A 55 -4.07 -20.97 -11.11
C ARG A 55 -4.87 -22.26 -10.99
N LYS A 56 -5.22 -22.65 -9.76
CA LYS A 56 -6.45 -23.34 -9.35
C LYS A 56 -6.43 -23.59 -7.83
N GLU A 57 -7.53 -23.20 -7.20
CA GLU A 57 -8.00 -23.40 -5.81
C GLU A 57 -7.15 -24.25 -4.84
N GLU A 58 -6.74 -23.65 -3.70
CA GLU A 58 -7.17 -24.04 -2.35
C GLU A 58 -6.59 -23.11 -1.25
N GLU A 59 -7.31 -23.05 -0.12
CA GLU A 59 -7.28 -22.07 0.98
C GLU A 59 -6.07 -22.15 1.92
N GLN A 60 -5.55 -20.97 2.32
CA GLN A 60 -5.18 -20.60 3.71
C GLN A 60 -4.77 -19.12 3.73
N GLY A 61 -5.77 -18.26 3.86
CA GLY A 61 -5.66 -16.80 3.88
C GLY A 61 -6.96 -16.20 3.35
N THR A 62 -7.73 -15.51 4.18
CA THR A 62 -9.02 -14.93 3.79
C THR A 62 -8.76 -13.70 2.92
N VAL A 63 -8.54 -13.91 1.62
CA VAL A 63 -8.43 -12.81 0.65
C VAL A 63 -9.84 -12.34 0.31
N LEU A 64 -10.26 -11.20 0.86
CA LEU A 64 -11.54 -10.60 0.52
C LEU A 64 -11.41 -9.91 -0.86
N ARG A 65 -11.65 -10.69 -1.92
CA ARG A 65 -11.71 -10.20 -3.31
C ARG A 65 -13.15 -9.80 -3.61
N THR A 66 -13.42 -8.52 -3.78
CA THR A 66 -14.77 -8.08 -4.12
C THR A 66 -14.79 -7.10 -5.31
N SER A 67 -15.56 -7.46 -6.34
CA SER A 67 -16.50 -6.54 -7.00
C SER A 67 -17.93 -6.70 -6.42
N GLY A 68 -18.06 -7.40 -5.29
CA GLY A 68 -19.30 -7.54 -4.52
C GLY A 68 -18.98 -8.18 -3.17
N THR A 69 -19.44 -7.56 -2.08
CA THR A 69 -19.20 -7.96 -0.68
C THR A 69 -19.44 -9.46 -0.47
N LEU A 70 -18.41 -10.23 -0.12
CA LEU A 70 -18.56 -11.60 0.36
C LEU A 70 -18.20 -11.66 1.85
N ARG A 71 -19.19 -12.14 2.61
CA ARG A 71 -19.20 -12.32 4.05
C ARG A 71 -18.47 -13.62 4.40
N GLY A 72 -17.57 -13.57 5.38
CA GLY A 72 -17.39 -14.69 6.30
C GLY A 72 -18.17 -14.37 7.56
N GLU A 73 -19.22 -15.12 7.88
CA GLU A 73 -19.80 -15.06 9.23
C GLU A 73 -18.76 -15.60 10.22
N GLY A 74 -18.44 -14.82 11.25
CA GLY A 74 -17.64 -15.29 12.39
C GLY A 74 -16.16 -14.89 12.44
N SER A 75 -15.62 -14.17 11.44
CA SER A 75 -14.34 -13.47 11.60
C SER A 75 -14.61 -11.99 11.85
N GLY A 76 -14.12 -11.43 12.97
CA GLY A 76 -14.27 -10.02 13.32
C GLY A 76 -13.39 -9.12 12.46
N THR A 77 -13.64 -9.12 11.14
CA THR A 77 -12.88 -8.38 10.13
C THR A 77 -12.77 -6.91 10.51
N LEU A 78 -11.54 -6.41 10.60
CA LEU A 78 -11.26 -5.01 10.96
C LEU A 78 -11.57 -4.03 9.81
N ALA A 79 -12.00 -4.52 8.65
CA ALA A 79 -12.22 -3.73 7.45
C ALA A 79 -13.67 -3.80 6.95
N ALA A 80 -14.25 -2.64 6.66
CA ALA A 80 -15.49 -2.51 5.90
C ALA A 80 -15.18 -1.99 4.50
N VAL A 81 -15.75 -2.63 3.47
CA VAL A 81 -15.51 -2.28 2.07
C VAL A 81 -16.84 -2.09 1.36
N TRP A 82 -16.97 -1.01 0.60
CA TRP A 82 -18.14 -0.80 -0.25
C TRP A 82 -17.77 -0.03 -1.51
N SER A 83 -18.35 -0.43 -2.63
CA SER A 83 -18.27 0.28 -3.90
C SER A 83 -19.66 0.44 -4.49
N ARG A 84 -19.90 1.57 -5.14
CA ARG A 84 -21.12 1.84 -5.88
C ARG A 84 -20.78 2.43 -7.23
N ARG A 85 -21.28 1.77 -8.27
CA ARG A 85 -21.26 2.26 -9.65
C ARG A 85 -21.92 3.63 -9.75
N GLY A 86 -21.26 4.55 -10.42
CA GLY A 86 -21.74 5.86 -10.83
C GLY A 86 -22.61 5.83 -12.09
N GLU A 87 -22.62 6.94 -12.81
CA GLU A 87 -23.45 7.18 -13.99
C GLU A 87 -22.62 7.26 -15.29
N LYS A 88 -21.29 7.20 -15.20
CA LYS A 88 -20.35 7.31 -16.34
C LYS A 88 -20.15 6.03 -17.17
N GLY A 89 -20.88 4.95 -16.86
CA GLY A 89 -20.74 3.66 -17.54
C GLY A 89 -20.48 2.52 -16.58
N THR A 90 -19.68 1.53 -16.98
CA THR A 90 -19.25 0.40 -16.13
C THR A 90 -18.43 0.90 -14.94
N ASN A 91 -18.64 0.32 -13.76
CA ASN A 91 -17.82 0.66 -12.59
C ASN A 91 -16.34 0.31 -12.84
N GLN A 92 -15.49 1.33 -12.80
CA GLN A 92 -14.05 1.21 -13.04
C GLN A 92 -13.23 1.12 -11.75
N ASP A 93 -13.83 1.43 -10.60
CA ASP A 93 -13.22 1.22 -9.29
C ASP A 93 -13.09 -0.27 -8.96
N CYS A 94 -12.04 -0.60 -8.21
CA CYS A 94 -11.96 -1.85 -7.47
C CYS A 94 -11.15 -1.73 -6.18
N SER A 95 -11.26 -2.74 -5.33
CA SER A 95 -10.57 -2.78 -4.04
C SER A 95 -10.19 -4.20 -3.65
N VAL A 96 -9.23 -4.32 -2.73
CA VAL A 96 -8.85 -5.60 -2.11
C VAL A 96 -8.51 -5.38 -0.64
N VAL A 97 -8.94 -6.33 0.20
CA VAL A 97 -8.47 -6.48 1.57
C VAL A 97 -7.92 -7.89 1.72
N TRP A 98 -6.69 -8.00 2.22
CA TRP A 98 -6.00 -9.26 2.41
C TRP A 98 -5.47 -9.33 3.84
N GLU A 99 -6.17 -10.08 4.68
CA GLU A 99 -5.75 -10.43 6.04
C GLU A 99 -4.72 -11.58 6.01
N GLY A 100 -3.70 -11.54 6.87
CA GLY A 100 -2.62 -12.52 6.81
C GLY A 100 -1.62 -12.25 5.67
N PHE A 101 -1.48 -10.98 5.25
CA PHE A 101 -0.75 -10.60 4.05
C PHE A 101 0.72 -11.05 4.11
N GLY A 102 1.19 -11.72 3.05
CA GLY A 102 2.56 -12.26 2.99
C GLY A 102 2.82 -13.38 4.00
N CYS A 103 1.79 -14.14 4.36
CA CYS A 103 1.82 -15.21 5.36
C CYS A 103 2.19 -14.70 6.76
N GLN A 104 1.76 -13.49 7.10
CA GLN A 104 1.95 -12.86 8.41
C GLN A 104 0.59 -12.58 9.03
N GLU A 105 0.21 -13.34 10.05
CA GLU A 105 -1.12 -13.29 10.69
C GLU A 105 -1.48 -11.89 11.21
N ASP A 106 -0.49 -11.11 11.64
CA ASP A 106 -0.64 -9.75 12.18
C ASP A 106 -0.64 -8.64 11.11
N THR A 107 -0.64 -9.02 9.83
CA THR A 107 -0.48 -8.09 8.70
C THR A 107 -1.72 -8.05 7.82
N ILE A 108 -2.22 -6.84 7.55
CA ILE A 108 -3.35 -6.58 6.66
C ILE A 108 -2.89 -5.68 5.52
N PHE A 109 -3.19 -6.07 4.29
CA PHE A 109 -3.08 -5.21 3.10
C PHE A 109 -4.46 -4.72 2.69
N CYS A 110 -4.60 -3.41 2.50
CA CYS A 110 -5.77 -2.79 1.89
C CYS A 110 -5.34 -2.01 0.65
N GLY A 111 -6.07 -2.15 -0.46
CA GLY A 111 -5.81 -1.38 -1.67
C GLY A 111 -7.11 -0.94 -2.33
N ILE A 112 -7.16 0.30 -2.80
CA ILE A 112 -8.24 0.87 -3.60
C ILE A 112 -7.66 1.44 -4.90
N PHE A 113 -8.36 1.22 -6.00
CA PHE A 113 -7.90 1.49 -7.35
C PHE A 113 -9.04 2.10 -8.14
N ASP A 114 -8.84 3.33 -8.58
CA ASP A 114 -9.75 4.08 -9.42
C ASP A 114 -9.30 3.92 -10.87
N GLY A 115 -10.13 3.28 -11.70
CA GLY A 115 -9.82 3.05 -13.10
C GLY A 115 -10.40 4.15 -13.97
N HIS A 116 -9.70 4.52 -15.03
CA HIS A 116 -10.17 5.54 -15.97
C HIS A 116 -9.84 5.20 -17.43
N GLY A 117 -10.53 5.88 -18.34
CA GLY A 117 -10.45 5.63 -19.78
C GLY A 117 -11.32 4.45 -20.23
N GLN A 118 -11.27 4.15 -21.52
CA GLN A 118 -12.15 3.14 -22.14
C GLN A 118 -12.06 1.77 -21.46
N TRP A 119 -10.87 1.37 -21.04
CA TRP A 119 -10.58 0.08 -20.44
C TRP A 119 -10.17 0.16 -18.96
N GLY A 120 -10.44 1.30 -18.29
CA GLY A 120 -10.03 1.55 -16.90
C GLY A 120 -10.42 0.44 -15.93
N HIS A 121 -11.63 -0.09 -16.05
CA HIS A 121 -12.12 -1.23 -15.26
C HIS A 121 -11.32 -2.54 -15.42
N TYR A 122 -10.58 -2.72 -16.51
CA TYR A 122 -9.65 -3.85 -16.68
C TYR A 122 -8.26 -3.49 -16.15
N VAL A 123 -7.80 -2.25 -16.36
CA VAL A 123 -6.50 -1.77 -15.85
C VAL A 123 -6.48 -1.79 -14.32
N SER A 124 -7.50 -1.23 -13.67
CA SER A 124 -7.60 -1.21 -12.20
C SER A 124 -7.62 -2.62 -11.60
N LYS A 125 -8.36 -3.55 -12.21
CA LYS A 125 -8.38 -4.97 -11.80
C LYS A 125 -7.02 -5.64 -12.01
N ALA A 126 -6.34 -5.37 -13.11
CA ALA A 126 -5.00 -5.90 -13.36
C ALA A 126 -3.98 -5.38 -12.33
N VAL A 127 -4.02 -4.08 -11.99
CA VAL A 127 -3.18 -3.51 -10.94
C VAL A 127 -3.52 -4.14 -9.58
N ARG A 128 -4.81 -4.24 -9.23
CA ARG A 128 -5.28 -4.90 -7.99
C ARG A 128 -4.78 -6.34 -7.87
N ASP A 129 -4.80 -7.09 -8.97
CA ASP A 129 -4.45 -8.51 -8.97
C ASP A 129 -2.93 -8.76 -8.99
N SER A 130 -2.14 -7.88 -9.62
CA SER A 130 -0.69 -8.03 -9.74
C SER A 130 0.12 -7.33 -8.64
N LEU A 131 -0.35 -6.19 -8.12
CA LEU A 131 0.41 -5.37 -7.16
C LEU A 131 0.69 -6.08 -5.82
N PRO A 132 -0.31 -6.66 -5.12
CA PRO A 132 -0.07 -7.28 -3.82
C PRO A 132 0.88 -8.50 -3.90
N PRO A 133 0.72 -9.46 -4.84
CA PRO A 133 1.68 -10.56 -4.98
C PRO A 133 3.10 -10.10 -5.37
N SER A 134 3.21 -9.12 -6.28
CA SER A 134 4.51 -8.55 -6.67
C SER A 134 5.22 -7.91 -5.48
N LEU A 135 4.45 -7.21 -4.63
CA LEU A 135 4.94 -6.57 -3.41
C LEU A 135 5.41 -7.59 -2.37
N VAL A 136 4.63 -8.64 -2.09
CA VAL A 136 5.03 -9.71 -1.15
C VAL A 136 6.34 -10.34 -1.59
N ARG A 137 6.43 -10.74 -2.86
CA ARG A 137 7.62 -11.39 -3.40
C ARG A 137 8.86 -10.51 -3.25
N ARG A 138 8.75 -9.24 -3.62
CA ARG A 138 9.85 -8.25 -3.52
C ARG A 138 10.28 -7.99 -2.10
N TRP A 139 9.34 -7.87 -1.19
CA TRP A 139 9.63 -7.68 0.21
C TRP A 139 10.33 -8.91 0.81
N GLN A 140 9.87 -10.13 0.51
CA GLN A 140 10.51 -11.37 0.95
C GLN A 140 11.94 -11.51 0.41
N GLU A 141 12.15 -11.20 -0.87
CA GLU A 141 13.49 -11.15 -1.49
C GLU A 141 14.39 -10.15 -0.75
N ALA A 142 13.90 -8.93 -0.52
CA ALA A 142 14.67 -7.86 0.12
C ALA A 142 15.01 -8.19 1.58
N VAL A 143 14.07 -8.75 2.34
CA VAL A 143 14.28 -9.20 3.73
C VAL A 143 15.30 -10.34 3.78
N THR A 144 15.22 -11.29 2.86
CA THR A 144 16.15 -12.43 2.78
C THR A 144 17.57 -11.93 2.52
N LEU A 145 17.75 -11.05 1.54
CA LEU A 145 19.05 -10.45 1.23
C LEU A 145 19.60 -9.64 2.41
N ALA A 146 18.78 -8.80 3.03
CA ALA A 146 19.20 -8.00 4.18
C ALA A 146 19.64 -8.87 5.38
N SER A 147 18.97 -9.99 5.61
CA SER A 147 19.28 -10.95 6.68
C SER A 147 20.60 -11.71 6.44
N LEU A 148 20.97 -11.92 5.18
CA LEU A 148 22.26 -12.52 4.81
C LEU A 148 23.42 -11.55 5.06
N ILE A 149 23.24 -10.26 4.74
CA ILE A 149 24.31 -9.26 4.73
C ILE A 149 24.54 -8.61 6.10
N ASN A 150 23.48 -8.20 6.82
CA ASN A 150 23.61 -7.22 7.91
C ASN A 150 23.42 -7.76 9.34
N GLY A 151 23.01 -9.02 9.52
CA GLY A 151 22.63 -9.55 10.84
C GLY A 151 21.35 -8.90 11.42
N GLU A 152 20.69 -9.59 12.35
CA GLU A 152 19.31 -9.28 12.78
C GLU A 152 19.13 -7.88 13.41
N LYS A 153 20.13 -7.36 14.14
CA LYS A 153 20.01 -6.08 14.87
C LYS A 153 19.96 -4.82 13.98
N LYS A 154 20.45 -4.88 12.74
CA LYS A 154 20.37 -3.75 11.78
C LYS A 154 19.07 -3.73 10.98
N LEU A 155 18.31 -4.82 10.98
CA LEU A 155 17.12 -4.98 10.14
C LEU A 155 15.93 -4.16 10.64
N CYS A 156 15.82 -3.91 11.95
CA CYS A 156 14.68 -3.18 12.52
C CYS A 156 14.64 -1.71 12.09
N HIS A 157 15.80 -1.06 11.90
CA HIS A 157 15.91 0.33 11.44
C HIS A 157 15.69 0.46 9.92
N SER A 158 15.76 -0.64 9.16
CA SER A 158 15.62 -0.64 7.70
C SER A 158 14.27 -1.17 7.20
N GLN A 159 13.33 -1.54 8.08
CA GLN A 159 12.07 -2.16 7.64
C GLN A 159 11.25 -1.26 6.71
N PHE A 160 11.23 0.05 6.98
CA PHE A 160 10.57 1.00 6.09
C PHE A 160 11.26 1.10 4.74
N ASP A 161 12.59 1.19 4.71
CA ASP A 161 13.34 1.26 3.46
C ASP A 161 13.10 0.02 2.60
N LEU A 162 13.04 -1.16 3.22
CA LEU A 162 12.68 -2.41 2.53
C LEU A 162 11.27 -2.35 1.93
N TRP A 163 10.27 -1.88 2.69
CA TRP A 163 8.92 -1.71 2.17
C TRP A 163 8.86 -0.67 1.05
N LYS A 164 9.50 0.49 1.23
CA LYS A 164 9.57 1.56 0.23
C LYS A 164 10.18 1.09 -1.07
N GLN A 165 11.34 0.41 -1.00
CA GLN A 165 11.98 -0.16 -2.19
C GLN A 165 11.13 -1.25 -2.83
N SER A 166 10.48 -2.10 -2.02
CA SER A 166 9.59 -3.15 -2.52
C SER A 166 8.38 -2.57 -3.25
N TYR A 167 7.78 -1.50 -2.74
CA TYR A 167 6.69 -0.76 -3.39
C TYR A 167 7.12 -0.16 -4.72
N LEU A 168 8.25 0.55 -4.76
CA LEU A 168 8.79 1.14 -5.99
C LEU A 168 9.06 0.07 -7.04
N ALA A 169 9.71 -1.03 -6.64
CA ALA A 169 10.01 -2.14 -7.55
C ALA A 169 8.75 -2.91 -7.98
N ALA A 170 7.74 -3.02 -7.11
CA ALA A 170 6.48 -3.68 -7.43
C ALA A 170 5.67 -2.85 -8.43
N ALA A 171 5.53 -1.56 -8.18
CA ALA A 171 4.86 -0.63 -9.09
C ALA A 171 5.53 -0.62 -10.48
N ALA A 172 6.86 -0.51 -10.54
CA ALA A 172 7.57 -0.55 -11.81
C ALA A 172 7.36 -1.86 -12.58
N ALA A 173 7.32 -3.01 -11.88
CA ALA A 173 7.09 -4.30 -12.52
C ALA A 173 5.64 -4.47 -13.02
N VAL A 174 4.67 -4.00 -12.24
CA VAL A 174 3.25 -4.07 -12.61
C VAL A 174 2.95 -3.15 -13.80
N ASP A 175 3.52 -1.94 -13.82
CA ASP A 175 3.37 -1.02 -14.95
C ASP A 175 4.06 -1.56 -16.22
N GLU A 176 5.24 -2.18 -16.12
CA GLU A 176 5.86 -2.86 -17.26
C GLU A 176 5.04 -4.08 -17.74
N GLU A 177 4.45 -4.87 -16.82
CA GLU A 177 3.54 -5.96 -17.17
C GLU A 177 2.34 -5.44 -17.99
N LEU A 178 1.73 -4.36 -17.52
CA LEU A 178 0.63 -3.69 -18.23
C LEU A 178 1.07 -3.20 -19.61
N ARG A 179 2.26 -2.60 -19.74
CA ARG A 179 2.81 -2.06 -20.99
C ARG A 179 3.01 -3.15 -22.04
N ARG A 180 3.39 -4.35 -21.60
CA ARG A 180 3.65 -5.51 -22.46
C ARG A 180 2.40 -6.33 -22.77
N SER A 181 1.29 -6.04 -22.10
CA SER A 181 0.04 -6.79 -22.28
C SER A 181 -0.50 -6.60 -23.70
N ARG A 182 -0.65 -7.71 -24.44
CA ARG A 182 -1.33 -7.70 -25.75
C ARG A 182 -2.85 -7.81 -25.65
N ARG A 183 -3.37 -8.04 -24.43
CA ARG A 183 -4.80 -8.28 -24.18
C ARG A 183 -5.52 -7.04 -23.66
N LEU A 184 -4.78 -6.05 -23.18
CA LEU A 184 -5.33 -4.85 -22.54
C LEU A 184 -4.61 -3.63 -23.11
N ASP A 185 -5.36 -2.78 -23.79
CA ASP A 185 -4.85 -1.48 -24.24
C ASP A 185 -4.93 -0.47 -23.09
N ALA A 186 -3.76 -0.16 -22.52
CA ALA A 186 -3.58 0.85 -21.49
C ALA A 186 -2.85 2.10 -22.03
N VAL A 187 -2.93 2.37 -23.34
CA VAL A 187 -2.36 3.60 -23.93
C VAL A 187 -3.14 4.83 -23.47
N ASN A 188 -4.48 4.76 -23.49
CA ASN A 188 -5.39 5.83 -23.05
C ASN A 188 -6.31 5.37 -21.91
N SER A 189 -5.85 4.42 -21.12
CA SER A 189 -6.57 3.91 -19.96
C SER A 189 -5.58 3.64 -18.85
N GLY A 190 -6.01 3.90 -17.63
CA GLY A 190 -5.13 3.88 -16.49
C GLY A 190 -5.84 3.51 -15.21
N SER A 191 -5.08 3.51 -14.14
CA SER A 191 -5.60 3.34 -12.79
C SER A 191 -4.76 4.09 -11.78
N THR A 192 -5.41 4.67 -10.79
CA THR A 192 -4.77 5.01 -9.51
C THR A 192 -4.45 3.74 -8.73
N ALA A 193 -3.65 3.87 -7.68
CA ALA A 193 -3.47 2.85 -6.67
C ALA A 193 -3.10 3.49 -5.34
N LEU A 194 -4.02 3.43 -4.38
CA LEU A 194 -3.75 3.74 -2.99
C LEU A 194 -3.76 2.44 -2.19
N SER A 195 -2.69 2.17 -1.45
CA SER A 195 -2.60 0.98 -0.61
C SER A 195 -1.99 1.25 0.75
N ILE A 196 -2.35 0.40 1.70
CA ILE A 196 -1.84 0.39 3.07
C ILE A 196 -1.44 -1.03 3.46
N ILE A 197 -0.28 -1.16 4.09
CA ILE A 197 0.10 -2.33 4.89
C ILE A 197 0.05 -1.92 6.35
N LYS A 198 -0.83 -2.56 7.12
CA LYS A 198 -0.85 -2.51 8.59
C LYS A 198 -0.16 -3.76 9.12
N LYS A 199 0.93 -3.60 9.88
CA LYS A 199 1.59 -4.68 10.61
C LYS A 199 1.80 -4.25 12.06
N GLY A 200 1.13 -4.92 13.00
CA GLY A 200 1.06 -4.46 14.39
C GLY A 200 0.63 -3.00 14.45
N ASP A 201 1.50 -2.16 15.02
CA ASP A 201 1.29 -0.71 15.22
C ASP A 201 1.92 0.14 14.10
N THR A 202 2.44 -0.50 13.04
CA THR A 202 3.07 0.19 11.91
C THR A 202 2.13 0.18 10.72
N MET A 203 2.00 1.34 10.09
CA MET A 203 1.26 1.53 8.86
C MET A 203 2.21 2.07 7.79
N VAL A 204 2.36 1.34 6.68
CA VAL A 204 3.04 1.82 5.46
C VAL A 204 2.00 2.14 4.42
N ILE A 205 2.09 3.32 3.81
CA ILE A 205 1.09 3.84 2.87
C ILE A 205 1.81 4.12 1.55
N ALA A 206 1.23 3.69 0.44
CA ALA A 206 1.74 3.97 -0.90
C ALA A 206 0.62 4.52 -1.79
N ASN A 207 0.82 5.70 -2.38
CA ASN A 207 -0.16 6.36 -3.24
C ASN A 207 0.39 6.63 -4.65
N VAL A 208 -0.42 6.30 -5.65
CA VAL A 208 -0.29 6.67 -7.06
C VAL A 208 -1.64 7.23 -7.51
N GLY A 209 -1.70 8.53 -7.84
CA GLY A 209 -2.92 9.19 -8.27
C GLY A 209 -3.56 10.04 -7.17
N ASP A 210 -4.87 10.23 -7.25
CA ASP A 210 -5.64 11.16 -6.40
C ASP A 210 -6.71 10.49 -5.53
N SER A 211 -6.72 9.16 -5.46
CA SER A 211 -7.30 8.47 -4.32
C SER A 211 -6.60 8.91 -3.03
N ARG A 212 -7.35 8.97 -1.92
CA ARG A 212 -6.87 9.56 -0.67
C ARG A 212 -7.10 8.67 0.54
N ALA A 213 -6.11 8.66 1.43
CA ALA A 213 -6.19 8.06 2.77
C ALA A 213 -6.38 9.15 3.84
N VAL A 214 -7.38 8.97 4.72
CA VAL A 214 -7.69 9.88 5.82
C VAL A 214 -7.83 9.08 7.12
N LEU A 215 -7.07 9.48 8.14
CA LEU A 215 -7.12 8.92 9.48
C LEU A 215 -8.19 9.59 10.32
N GLY A 216 -9.01 8.80 11.01
CA GLY A 216 -9.84 9.25 12.12
C GLY A 216 -9.09 9.01 13.44
N THR A 217 -8.76 10.07 14.16
CA THR A 217 -8.02 10.00 15.44
C THR A 217 -8.70 10.84 16.50
N THR A 218 -8.68 10.39 17.75
CA THR A 218 -9.29 11.11 18.87
C THR A 218 -8.41 12.29 19.28
N SER A 219 -9.00 13.49 19.25
CA SER A 219 -8.45 14.75 19.74
C SER A 219 -8.41 14.80 21.27
N ASP A 220 -7.70 15.78 21.82
CA ASP A 220 -7.60 15.96 23.27
C ASP A 220 -8.96 16.27 23.95
N ASP A 221 -9.91 16.85 23.21
CA ASP A 221 -11.28 17.12 23.67
C ASP A 221 -12.24 15.91 23.54
N GLY A 222 -11.72 14.75 23.11
CA GLY A 222 -12.50 13.54 22.89
C GLY A 222 -13.26 13.49 21.57
N SER A 223 -13.23 14.55 20.76
CA SER A 223 -13.80 14.52 19.41
C SER A 223 -12.93 13.71 18.44
N ILE A 224 -13.52 13.21 17.35
CA ILE A 224 -12.73 12.57 16.28
C ILE A 224 -12.31 13.64 15.27
N ALA A 225 -11.00 13.82 15.09
CA ALA A 225 -10.41 14.66 14.05
C ALA A 225 -9.98 13.84 12.83
N ALA A 226 -10.00 14.51 11.67
CA ALA A 226 -9.52 13.98 10.41
C ALA A 226 -8.06 14.40 10.17
N VAL A 227 -7.20 13.45 9.81
CA VAL A 227 -5.82 13.71 9.39
C VAL A 227 -5.58 13.06 8.03
N GLN A 228 -5.41 13.88 7.00
CA GLN A 228 -5.07 13.39 5.67
C GLN A 228 -3.65 12.81 5.66
N LEU A 229 -3.52 11.57 5.17
CA LEU A 229 -2.25 10.83 5.19
C LEU A 229 -1.51 10.84 3.85
N THR A 230 -2.19 11.16 2.76
CA THR A 230 -1.65 11.12 1.40
C THR A 230 -1.86 12.44 0.68
N VAL A 231 -0.94 12.76 -0.23
CA VAL A 231 -1.13 13.85 -1.20
C VAL A 231 -1.89 13.30 -2.40
N ASP A 232 -2.94 14.00 -2.82
CA ASP A 232 -3.63 13.73 -4.08
C ASP A 232 -2.76 14.27 -5.22
N PHE A 233 -2.23 13.41 -6.08
CA PHE A 233 -1.29 13.81 -7.13
C PHE A 233 -1.99 14.50 -8.29
N LYS A 234 -2.46 15.73 -8.04
CA LYS A 234 -3.05 16.61 -9.04
C LYS A 234 -1.96 17.29 -9.89
N PRO A 235 -2.19 17.53 -11.20
CA PRO A 235 -1.17 18.05 -12.12
C PRO A 235 -0.58 19.41 -11.76
N ASN A 236 -1.32 20.24 -11.03
CA ASN A 236 -0.90 21.59 -10.65
C ASN A 236 0.00 21.67 -9.42
N LEU A 237 0.24 20.56 -8.73
CA LEU A 237 1.20 20.54 -7.63
C LEU A 237 2.59 20.98 -8.14
N PRO A 238 3.33 21.85 -7.44
CA PRO A 238 4.55 22.47 -7.98
C PRO A 238 5.57 21.47 -8.53
N GLN A 239 5.84 20.38 -7.80
CA GLN A 239 6.79 19.35 -8.22
C GLN A 239 6.27 18.51 -9.40
N GLU A 240 4.96 18.22 -9.41
CA GLU A 240 4.34 17.43 -10.48
C GLU A 240 4.28 18.23 -11.78
N LYS A 241 3.84 19.49 -11.70
CA LYS A 241 3.82 20.44 -12.83
C LYS A 241 5.20 20.66 -13.40
N ALA A 242 6.21 20.88 -12.55
CA ALA A 242 7.59 21.05 -12.99
C ALA A 242 8.09 19.84 -13.77
N ARG A 243 7.84 18.62 -13.28
CA ARG A 243 8.19 17.38 -13.98
C ARG A 243 7.48 17.27 -15.33
N ILE A 244 6.17 17.51 -15.37
CA ILE A 244 5.37 17.43 -16.60
C ILE A 244 5.88 18.41 -17.66
N VAL A 245 6.08 19.68 -17.28
CA VAL A 245 6.58 20.72 -18.18
C VAL A 245 8.01 20.43 -18.66
N GLN A 246 8.89 19.92 -17.78
CA GLN A 246 10.24 19.51 -18.16
C GLN A 246 10.22 18.38 -19.20
N CYS A 247 9.24 17.48 -19.12
CA CYS A 247 8.98 16.43 -20.10
C CYS A 247 8.14 16.90 -21.30
N LYS A 248 7.98 18.21 -21.50
CA LYS A 248 7.20 18.84 -22.59
C LYS A 248 5.69 18.61 -22.53
N GLY A 249 5.17 17.96 -21.49
CA GLY A 249 3.72 17.90 -21.24
C GLY A 249 3.16 19.28 -20.86
N ARG A 250 1.85 19.46 -21.02
CA ARG A 250 1.16 20.70 -20.66
C ARG A 250 0.25 20.49 -19.45
N VAL A 251 0.09 21.53 -18.63
CA VAL A 251 -0.79 21.52 -17.45
C VAL A 251 -1.65 22.78 -17.43
N TYR A 252 -2.96 22.61 -17.65
CA TYR A 252 -3.97 23.66 -17.56
C TYR A 252 -5.36 23.04 -17.36
N CYS A 253 -6.33 23.87 -16.97
CA CYS A 253 -7.74 23.49 -16.87
C CYS A 253 -8.41 23.62 -18.23
N ASP A 254 -9.34 22.71 -18.52
CA ASP A 254 -10.28 22.92 -19.63
C ASP A 254 -11.14 24.17 -19.36
N GLU A 255 -11.56 24.87 -20.41
CA GLU A 255 -12.44 26.05 -20.30
C GLU A 255 -13.81 25.66 -19.73
N ASP A 256 -14.29 24.45 -20.06
CA ASP A 256 -15.58 23.93 -19.60
C ASP A 256 -15.51 23.40 -18.15
N GLU A 257 -14.31 23.17 -17.60
CA GLU A 257 -14.10 22.66 -16.25
C GLU A 257 -13.06 23.50 -15.47
N PRO A 258 -13.38 24.77 -15.17
CA PRO A 258 -12.46 25.65 -14.47
C PRO A 258 -12.12 25.09 -13.08
N GLY A 259 -10.81 25.03 -12.79
CA GLY A 259 -10.27 24.55 -11.51
C GLY A 259 -9.78 23.09 -11.52
N VAL A 260 -10.15 22.30 -12.53
CA VAL A 260 -9.66 20.92 -12.69
C VAL A 260 -8.44 20.91 -13.61
N HIS A 261 -7.25 20.93 -13.02
CA HIS A 261 -6.02 20.89 -13.80
C HIS A 261 -5.80 19.51 -14.39
N ARG A 262 -5.47 19.48 -15.69
CA ARG A 262 -5.29 18.25 -16.45
C ARG A 262 -3.91 18.21 -17.11
N VAL A 263 -3.41 17.00 -17.38
CA VAL A 263 -2.22 16.75 -18.19
C VAL A 263 -2.62 16.56 -19.64
N TRP A 264 -1.93 17.29 -20.52
CA TRP A 264 -2.16 17.26 -21.96
C TRP A 264 -0.86 16.98 -22.71
N LEU A 265 -0.99 16.33 -23.87
CA LEU A 265 0.09 16.16 -24.83
C LEU A 265 0.59 17.52 -25.34
N PRO A 266 1.85 17.64 -25.79
CA PRO A 266 2.42 18.91 -26.26
C PRO A 266 1.61 19.56 -27.39
N ASP A 267 1.18 18.75 -28.37
CA ASP A 267 0.60 19.23 -29.63
C ASP A 267 -0.88 18.86 -29.80
N ARG A 268 -1.52 18.34 -28.76
CA ARG A 268 -2.92 17.85 -28.81
C ARG A 268 -3.68 18.09 -27.52
N GLU A 269 -4.95 18.45 -27.65
CA GLU A 269 -5.94 18.53 -26.57
C GLU A 269 -6.41 17.13 -26.14
N ALA A 270 -5.45 16.27 -25.80
CA ALA A 270 -5.68 14.91 -25.29
C ALA A 270 -4.51 14.49 -24.38
N PRO A 271 -4.70 13.53 -23.46
CA PRO A 271 -5.97 12.92 -23.08
C PRO A 271 -6.77 13.76 -22.08
N GLY A 272 -6.18 14.80 -21.48
CA GLY A 272 -6.81 15.57 -20.41
C GLY A 272 -6.85 14.80 -19.08
N LEU A 273 -5.73 14.19 -18.66
CA LEU A 273 -5.68 13.35 -17.46
C LEU A 273 -5.70 14.20 -16.17
N ALA A 274 -6.62 13.91 -15.24
CA ALA A 274 -6.85 14.73 -14.02
C ALA A 274 -5.82 14.53 -12.89
N MET A 275 -4.80 13.69 -13.13
CA MET A 275 -3.78 13.28 -12.15
C MET A 275 -2.40 13.19 -12.82
N SER A 276 -1.34 13.40 -12.04
CA SER A 276 0.05 13.37 -12.52
C SER A 276 0.75 12.03 -12.32
N ARG A 277 0.09 11.09 -11.63
CA ARG A 277 0.61 9.74 -11.41
C ARG A 277 -0.49 8.70 -11.63
N ALA A 278 -0.20 7.69 -12.43
CA ALA A 278 -1.14 6.60 -12.74
C ALA A 278 -0.37 5.38 -13.26
N PHE A 279 -0.95 4.19 -13.11
CA PHE A 279 -0.60 3.01 -13.91
C PHE A 279 -1.27 3.11 -15.29
N GLY A 280 -0.65 2.57 -16.34
CA GLY A 280 -1.20 2.71 -17.70
C GLY A 280 -0.98 4.10 -18.28
N ASP A 281 -1.94 4.67 -19.01
CA ASP A 281 -1.84 5.98 -19.66
C ASP A 281 -0.54 6.20 -20.47
N TYR A 282 -0.11 5.19 -21.23
CA TYR A 282 1.17 5.23 -21.94
C TYR A 282 1.30 6.38 -22.94
N CYS A 283 0.19 6.97 -23.38
CA CYS A 283 0.23 8.17 -24.21
C CYS A 283 0.89 9.38 -23.52
N VAL A 284 0.84 9.47 -22.19
CA VAL A 284 1.36 10.61 -21.40
C VAL A 284 2.57 10.28 -20.51
N LYS A 285 3.04 9.03 -20.49
CA LYS A 285 4.20 8.61 -19.68
C LYS A 285 5.49 9.36 -20.05
N ASP A 286 5.74 9.53 -21.34
CA ASP A 286 6.92 10.26 -21.83
C ASP A 286 6.82 11.78 -21.59
N TYR A 287 5.65 12.25 -21.14
CA TYR A 287 5.32 13.65 -20.89
C TYR A 287 5.14 13.95 -19.38
N GLY A 288 5.74 13.11 -18.53
CA GLY A 288 5.91 13.37 -17.10
C GLY A 288 4.88 12.74 -16.16
N VAL A 289 3.94 11.95 -16.68
CA VAL A 289 3.11 11.05 -15.85
C VAL A 289 3.93 9.83 -15.44
N ILE A 290 3.86 9.44 -14.17
CA ILE A 290 4.66 8.32 -13.63
C ILE A 290 3.79 7.35 -12.83
N SER A 291 4.17 6.07 -12.75
CA SER A 291 3.54 5.05 -11.89
C SER A 291 4.22 4.90 -10.53
N ALA A 292 5.27 5.68 -10.26
CA ALA A 292 6.03 5.57 -9.02
C ALA A 292 5.21 6.09 -7.81
N PRO A 293 4.96 5.24 -6.79
CA PRO A 293 4.24 5.68 -5.60
C PRO A 293 5.06 6.63 -4.74
N GLU A 294 4.37 7.55 -4.07
CA GLU A 294 4.91 8.10 -2.83
C GLU A 294 4.63 7.11 -1.69
N VAL A 295 5.69 6.74 -0.96
CA VAL A 295 5.60 5.78 0.14
C VAL A 295 5.98 6.46 1.44
N THR A 296 5.07 6.39 2.42
CA THR A 296 5.24 6.96 3.76
C THR A 296 5.00 5.90 4.84
N GLN A 297 5.45 6.18 6.06
CA GLN A 297 5.20 5.34 7.23
C GLN A 297 4.63 6.17 8.35
N ARG A 298 3.71 5.58 9.11
CA ARG A 298 3.16 6.12 10.33
C ARG A 298 3.10 5.03 11.40
N ARG A 299 3.31 5.42 12.65
CA ARG A 299 2.98 4.60 13.82
C ARG A 299 1.54 4.86 14.24
N ILE A 300 0.75 3.80 14.34
CA ILE A 300 -0.60 3.79 14.89
C ILE A 300 -0.48 3.99 16.41
N THR A 301 -1.30 4.88 16.95
CA THR A 301 -1.37 5.17 18.38
C THR A 301 -2.72 4.73 18.95
N ALA A 302 -2.84 4.66 20.27
CA ALA A 302 -4.12 4.34 20.93
C ALA A 302 -5.24 5.36 20.67
N ARG A 303 -4.91 6.56 20.15
CA ARG A 303 -5.89 7.58 19.74
C ARG A 303 -6.45 7.31 18.35
N ASP A 304 -5.71 6.60 17.50
CA ASP A 304 -6.09 6.37 16.12
C ASP A 304 -7.19 5.29 16.06
N GLN A 305 -8.36 5.63 15.54
CA GLN A 305 -9.52 4.74 15.56
C GLN A 305 -9.64 3.90 14.29
N PHE A 306 -9.47 4.54 13.14
CA PHE A 306 -9.59 3.94 11.83
C PHE A 306 -8.90 4.77 10.75
N VAL A 307 -8.66 4.16 9.60
CA VAL A 307 -8.25 4.85 8.37
C VAL A 307 -9.27 4.58 7.26
N ILE A 308 -9.61 5.62 6.51
CA ILE A 308 -10.47 5.57 5.33
C ILE A 308 -9.58 5.65 4.10
N LEU A 309 -9.70 4.70 3.17
CA LEU A 309 -9.18 4.81 1.80
C LEU A 309 -10.39 4.98 0.89
N ALA A 310 -10.41 5.98 0.03
CA ALA A 310 -11.49 6.13 -0.95
C ALA A 310 -11.00 6.73 -2.28
N THR A 311 -11.77 6.49 -3.33
CA THR A 311 -11.59 7.09 -4.66
C THR A 311 -12.13 8.53 -4.69
N ASP A 312 -11.81 9.28 -5.75
CA ASP A 312 -12.18 10.69 -5.85
C ASP A 312 -13.71 10.89 -5.90
N GLY A 313 -14.48 9.90 -6.35
CA GLY A 313 -15.93 9.90 -6.26
C GLY A 313 -16.47 10.08 -4.84
N VAL A 314 -15.69 9.79 -3.80
CA VAL A 314 -15.99 10.21 -2.42
C VAL A 314 -15.44 11.60 -2.13
N TRP A 315 -14.15 11.84 -2.38
CA TRP A 315 -13.43 13.04 -1.93
C TRP A 315 -13.80 14.33 -2.66
N ASP A 316 -14.34 14.24 -3.88
CA ASP A 316 -14.81 15.39 -4.65
C ASP A 316 -16.08 16.03 -4.08
N VAL A 317 -16.79 15.31 -3.21
CA VAL A 317 -18.09 15.74 -2.65
C VAL A 317 -18.21 15.58 -1.14
N VAL A 318 -17.28 14.89 -0.49
CA VAL A 318 -17.21 14.71 0.97
C VAL A 318 -15.85 15.19 1.47
N SER A 319 -15.86 16.15 2.40
CA SER A 319 -14.65 16.61 3.08
C SER A 319 -14.07 15.53 4.01
N ASN A 320 -12.80 15.69 4.39
CA ASN A 320 -12.12 14.78 5.31
C ASN A 320 -12.87 14.70 6.65
N GLU A 321 -13.31 15.83 7.17
CA GLU A 321 -14.05 15.96 8.43
C GLU A 321 -15.42 15.30 8.34
N GLU A 322 -16.19 15.58 7.28
CA GLU A 322 -17.49 14.91 7.04
C GLU A 322 -17.31 13.39 6.98
N ALA A 323 -16.31 12.89 6.24
CA ALA A 323 -16.09 11.46 6.04
C ALA A 323 -15.79 10.75 7.38
N VAL A 324 -14.88 11.31 8.17
CA VAL A 324 -14.49 10.78 9.47
C VAL A 324 -15.67 10.81 10.45
N GLN A 325 -16.45 11.89 10.47
CA GLN A 325 -17.67 11.97 11.30
C GLN A 325 -18.71 10.92 10.90
N ILE A 326 -18.93 10.70 9.60
CA ILE A 326 -19.87 9.69 9.10
C ILE A 326 -19.44 8.29 9.56
N VAL A 327 -18.16 7.95 9.42
CA VAL A 327 -17.63 6.65 9.83
C VAL A 327 -17.70 6.48 11.34
N ALA A 328 -17.28 7.48 12.12
CA ALA A 328 -17.34 7.45 13.58
C ALA A 328 -18.78 7.34 14.12
N ALA A 329 -19.75 8.00 13.48
CA ALA A 329 -21.16 7.96 13.86
C ALA A 329 -21.90 6.71 13.36
N THR A 330 -21.24 5.78 12.67
CA THR A 330 -21.86 4.54 12.20
C THR A 330 -21.76 3.45 13.28
N PRO A 331 -22.89 2.99 13.87
CA PRO A 331 -22.83 2.02 14.97
C PRO A 331 -22.25 0.67 14.57
N GLU A 332 -22.64 0.18 13.39
CA GLU A 332 -22.16 -1.09 12.83
C GLU A 332 -20.99 -0.81 11.89
N ARG A 333 -19.77 -1.13 12.34
CA ARG A 333 -18.51 -0.85 11.62
C ARG A 333 -18.51 -1.44 10.22
N GLU A 334 -19.11 -2.61 10.04
CA GLU A 334 -19.27 -3.32 8.77
C GLU A 334 -20.09 -2.51 7.75
N LYS A 335 -20.93 -1.57 8.22
CA LYS A 335 -21.74 -0.68 7.39
C LYS A 335 -21.10 0.69 7.17
N ALA A 336 -19.95 1.00 7.79
CA ALA A 336 -19.33 2.32 7.73
C ALA A 336 -18.99 2.76 6.31
N ALA A 337 -18.26 1.92 5.55
CA ALA A 337 -17.92 2.21 4.16
C ALA A 337 -19.17 2.40 3.28
N LYS A 338 -20.20 1.55 3.48
CA LYS A 338 -21.48 1.66 2.77
C LYS A 338 -22.17 3.00 3.07
N ARG A 339 -22.21 3.41 4.33
CA ARG A 339 -22.85 4.66 4.75
C ARG A 339 -22.11 5.88 4.21
N LEU A 340 -20.77 5.85 4.21
CA LEU A 340 -19.93 6.87 3.58
C LEU A 340 -20.21 7.00 2.07
N VAL A 341 -20.19 5.88 1.33
CA VAL A 341 -20.47 5.89 -0.11
C VAL A 341 -21.90 6.35 -0.43
N GLN A 342 -22.89 5.94 0.38
CA GLN A 342 -24.26 6.43 0.21
C GLN A 342 -24.37 7.94 0.45
N TRP A 343 -23.59 8.48 1.39
CA TRP A 343 -23.52 9.91 1.62
C TRP A 343 -22.91 10.64 0.42
N ALA A 344 -21.79 10.13 -0.11
CA ALA A 344 -21.13 10.68 -1.30
C ALA A 344 -22.07 10.73 -2.51
N VAL A 345 -22.76 9.63 -2.83
CA VAL A 345 -23.72 9.61 -3.96
C VAL A 345 -24.86 10.62 -3.78
N ARG A 346 -25.35 10.82 -2.55
CA ARG A 346 -26.35 11.87 -2.27
C ARG A 346 -25.74 13.28 -2.37
N ALA A 347 -24.46 13.43 -2.03
CA ALA A 347 -23.74 14.70 -2.11
C ALA A 347 -23.49 15.10 -3.56
N TRP A 348 -23.16 14.18 -4.47
CA TRP A 348 -23.07 14.46 -5.91
C TRP A 348 -24.33 15.13 -6.45
N ARG A 349 -25.51 14.57 -6.17
CA ARG A 349 -26.81 15.12 -6.61
C ARG A 349 -27.12 16.51 -6.07
N ARG A 350 -26.49 16.91 -4.96
CA ARG A 350 -26.71 18.20 -4.29
C ARG A 350 -25.64 19.23 -4.65
N LYS A 351 -24.37 18.86 -4.58
CA LYS A 351 -23.19 19.73 -4.72
C LYS A 351 -22.73 19.86 -6.19
N ARG A 352 -22.96 18.85 -7.03
CA ARG A 352 -22.52 18.78 -8.44
C ARG A 352 -23.70 18.55 -9.39
N ARG A 353 -24.72 19.43 -9.32
CA ARG A 353 -25.92 19.34 -10.17
C ARG A 353 -25.53 19.44 -11.65
N GLY A 354 -26.03 18.50 -12.46
CA GLY A 354 -25.76 18.45 -13.90
C GLY A 354 -24.54 17.61 -14.30
N TYR A 355 -23.71 17.19 -13.34
CA TYR A 355 -22.62 16.25 -13.59
C TYR A 355 -23.07 14.81 -13.29
N ALA A 356 -22.60 13.86 -14.10
CA ALA A 356 -22.79 12.44 -13.84
C ALA A 356 -22.09 12.05 -12.53
N VAL A 357 -22.79 11.30 -11.68
CA VAL A 357 -22.21 10.77 -10.43
C VAL A 357 -21.03 9.86 -10.77
N ASP A 358 -19.91 10.00 -10.07
CA ASP A 358 -18.76 9.13 -10.26
C ASP A 358 -18.92 7.74 -9.63
N ASP A 359 -18.05 6.80 -9.99
CA ASP A 359 -17.87 5.60 -9.18
C ASP A 359 -17.40 6.00 -7.78
N CYS A 360 -18.04 5.45 -6.75
CA CYS A 360 -17.77 5.81 -5.36
C CYS A 360 -17.37 4.57 -4.59
N SER A 361 -16.11 4.48 -4.17
CA SER A 361 -15.59 3.34 -3.43
C SER A 361 -14.85 3.76 -2.16
N ALA A 362 -15.01 2.98 -1.09
CA ALA A 362 -14.33 3.22 0.17
C ALA A 362 -13.98 1.92 0.91
N ILE A 363 -12.86 1.95 1.62
CA ILE A 363 -12.43 0.98 2.63
C ILE A 363 -12.31 1.74 3.96
N CYS A 364 -12.92 1.22 5.03
CA CYS A 364 -12.71 1.69 6.39
C CYS A 364 -12.00 0.58 7.18
N LEU A 365 -10.73 0.79 7.52
CA LEU A 365 -9.92 -0.14 8.33
C LEU A 365 -9.84 0.37 9.77
N PHE A 366 -10.45 -0.35 10.70
CA PHE A 366 -10.45 -0.08 12.14
C PHE A 366 -9.22 -0.70 12.81
N PHE A 367 -8.67 -0.03 13.83
CA PHE A 367 -7.45 -0.51 14.51
C PHE A 367 -7.71 -1.28 15.79
N HIS A 368 -8.92 -1.22 16.32
CA HIS A 368 -9.31 -1.84 17.58
C HIS A 368 -10.59 -2.66 17.38
N HIS A 369 -10.75 -3.81 18.05
CA HIS A 369 -11.96 -4.64 17.93
C HIS A 369 -13.19 -4.06 18.64
N SER A 370 -12.99 -3.11 19.56
CA SER A 370 -14.06 -2.39 20.26
C SER A 370 -13.81 -0.88 20.16
N PRO A 371 -14.85 -0.01 20.17
CA PRO A 371 -14.64 1.40 20.44
C PRO A 371 -14.03 1.54 21.85
N PRO A 372 -13.01 2.40 22.05
CA PRO A 372 -12.48 2.62 23.40
C PRO A 372 -13.62 3.10 24.31
N SER A 373 -13.75 2.43 25.45
CA SER A 373 -14.77 2.65 26.47
C SER A 373 -14.64 4.01 27.15
#